data_AF-A0AAV3EW34-F1
#
_entry.id   AF-A0AAV3EW34-F1
#
_cell.length_a   1.000
_cell.length_b   1.000
_cell.length_c   1.000
_cell.angle_alpha   90.00
_cell.angle_beta   90.00
_cell.angle_gamma   90.00
#
_symmetry.space_group_name_H-M   'P 1'
#
loop_
_entity.id
_entity.type
_entity.pdbx_description
1 polymer ?
#
loop_
_entity_poly.entity_id
_entity_poly.type
_entity_poly.pdbx_seq_one_letter_code
_entity_poly.pdbx_strand_id
1 'polypeptide(L)'
;MTGGQIGNVDLVKQLNSAAVYRLIDQKGPISRIQIADVSQLAPASVTKITRQLLERGLIKEVAQQASTGGRRAISLTTETSPFHSIAVRLGRDYIQLSLFDLSTKELASEYQEFHYSNQEHLLDGLKLLLEGFISKNQDTIKQLIAIGITLPGLVNPETGVVEYMPNTDVNKLLLADFIKDNFNTECFVGNDVRGLALAEHYFGASQDCYDSILVSVHRGTGAGIIVNGKVFLGHNRNVGEIGHIQIDPIGDKCQCGNFGCLETVAADPAIIARVESLLKQGYPSSLSQLPKITMTDICHAANHGDELATQTILRVGNQLGKAIAMTINLFNPQKIVIAGAITHADKILFAAIRNCIKNQSLTTFHKDLPIVASELYDQPTIGAFSMVKRAMLNGVLLQKLLDE
;
A
#
# COMPACT_ATOMS: atom_id res chain seq x y z
N MET A 1 -26.35 7.82 15.09
CA MET A 1 -25.85 7.44 16.43
C MET A 1 -24.34 7.37 16.34
N THR A 2 -23.64 8.24 17.05
CA THR A 2 -22.17 8.27 17.09
C THR A 2 -21.66 7.03 17.79
N GLY A 3 -21.26 6.03 17.00
CA GLY A 3 -20.58 4.82 17.47
C GLY A 3 -19.15 5.15 17.92
N GLY A 4 -19.01 6.00 18.93
CA GLY A 4 -17.75 6.11 19.66
C GLY A 4 -17.55 4.82 20.43
N GLN A 5 -16.41 4.14 20.23
CA GLN A 5 -16.01 3.03 21.09
C GLN A 5 -16.03 3.50 22.54
N ILE A 6 -16.72 2.76 23.41
CA ILE A 6 -16.73 3.02 24.85
C ILE A 6 -15.30 2.83 25.35
N GLY A 7 -14.69 3.89 25.89
CA GLY A 7 -13.33 3.84 26.43
C GLY A 7 -13.27 2.93 27.66
N ASN A 8 -12.91 1.67 27.45
CA ASN A 8 -12.55 0.76 28.55
C ASN A 8 -11.05 0.89 28.87
N VAL A 9 -10.65 0.35 30.03
CA VAL A 9 -9.26 0.46 30.52
C VAL A 9 -8.26 -0.14 29.52
N ASP A 10 -8.63 -1.25 28.88
CA ASP A 10 -7.76 -1.93 27.92
C ASP A 10 -7.54 -1.11 26.64
N LEU A 11 -8.59 -0.46 26.12
CA LEU A 11 -8.48 0.43 24.97
C LEU A 11 -7.63 1.66 25.29
N VAL A 12 -7.78 2.24 26.48
CA VAL A 12 -6.95 3.37 26.91
C VAL A 12 -5.48 2.95 27.03
N LYS A 13 -5.21 1.75 27.58
CA LYS A 13 -3.86 1.18 27.66
C LYS A 13 -3.28 0.98 26.26
N GLN A 14 -4.03 0.36 25.35
CA GLN A 14 -3.63 0.13 23.96
C GLN A 14 -3.26 1.44 23.26
N LEU A 15 -4.15 2.46 23.32
CA LEU A 15 -3.94 3.74 22.64
C LEU A 15 -2.71 4.49 23.17
N ASN A 16 -2.51 4.49 24.49
CA ASN A 16 -1.36 5.15 25.10
C ASN A 16 -0.04 4.44 24.76
N SER A 17 -0.01 3.10 24.83
CA SER A 17 1.16 2.31 24.42
C SER A 17 1.49 2.52 22.94
N ALA A 18 0.48 2.53 22.08
CA ALA A 18 0.65 2.83 20.65
C ALA A 18 1.19 4.24 20.40
N ALA A 19 0.69 5.25 21.12
CA ALA A 19 1.17 6.62 21.00
C ALA A 19 2.65 6.74 21.39
N VAL A 20 3.06 6.12 22.50
CA VAL A 20 4.45 6.11 22.94
C VAL A 20 5.34 5.36 21.95
N TYR A 21 4.96 4.13 21.55
CA TYR A 21 5.74 3.35 20.60
C TYR A 21 5.90 4.07 19.26
N ARG A 22 4.82 4.65 18.72
CA ARG A 22 4.85 5.42 17.47
C ARG A 22 5.79 6.63 17.54
N LEU A 23 5.83 7.34 18.67
CA LEU A 23 6.77 8.45 18.83
C LEU A 23 8.22 7.99 18.87
N ILE A 24 8.50 6.84 19.51
CA ILE A 24 9.85 6.27 19.52
C ILE A 24 10.25 5.79 18.12
N ASP A 25 9.33 5.16 17.39
CA ASP A 25 9.57 4.66 16.03
C ASP A 25 9.83 5.80 15.04
N GLN A 26 9.08 6.90 15.12
CA GLN A 26 9.17 8.03 14.18
C GLN A 26 10.24 9.07 14.53
N LYS A 27 10.57 9.23 15.82
CA LYS A 27 11.46 10.31 16.31
C LYS A 27 12.66 9.79 17.09
N GLY A 28 12.86 8.47 17.16
CA GLY A 28 14.01 7.86 17.82
C GLY A 28 15.33 8.31 17.20
N PRO A 29 16.41 8.50 17.99
CA PRO A 29 16.47 8.41 19.45
C PRO A 29 15.74 9.57 20.16
N ILE A 30 14.83 9.25 21.09
CA ILE A 30 14.03 10.24 21.84
C ILE A 30 14.03 9.97 23.35
N SER A 31 14.11 11.01 24.17
CA SER A 31 14.08 10.87 25.64
C SER A 31 12.65 10.72 26.17
N ARG A 32 12.50 10.11 27.36
CA ARG A 32 11.20 10.00 28.05
C ARG A 32 10.52 11.35 28.32
N ILE A 33 11.32 12.41 28.54
CA ILE A 33 10.82 13.78 28.74
C ILE A 33 10.16 14.27 27.46
N GLN A 34 10.86 14.18 26.33
CA GLN A 34 10.30 14.57 25.03
C GLN A 34 9.08 13.74 24.63
N ILE A 35 9.05 12.44 24.96
CA ILE A 35 7.86 11.61 24.76
C ILE A 35 6.68 12.16 25.57
N ALA A 36 6.87 12.46 26.85
CA ALA A 36 5.81 13.03 27.70
C ALA A 36 5.30 14.37 27.13
N ASP A 37 6.21 15.25 26.71
CA ASP A 37 5.86 16.56 26.15
C ASP A 37 5.08 16.44 24.83
N VAL A 38 5.49 15.56 23.92
CA VAL A 38 4.82 15.42 22.62
C VAL A 38 3.51 14.62 22.73
N SER A 39 3.48 13.58 23.55
CA SER A 39 2.28 12.74 23.74
C SER A 39 1.24 13.34 24.68
N GLN A 40 1.61 14.37 25.46
CA GLN A 40 0.79 14.95 26.53
C GLN A 40 0.41 13.93 27.62
N LEU A 41 1.18 12.84 27.75
CA LEU A 41 1.02 11.86 28.81
C LEU A 41 1.83 12.26 30.04
N ALA A 42 1.32 11.93 31.23
CA ALA A 42 2.06 12.13 32.47
C ALA A 42 3.41 11.35 32.45
N PRO A 43 4.49 11.92 33.00
CA PRO A 43 5.81 11.26 33.02
C PRO A 43 5.81 9.85 33.65
N ALA A 44 4.96 9.63 34.66
CA ALA A 44 4.79 8.33 35.29
C ALA A 44 4.18 7.29 34.32
N SER A 45 3.22 7.70 33.48
CA SER A 45 2.61 6.85 32.45
C SER A 45 3.62 6.47 31.38
N VAL A 46 4.40 7.44 30.89
CA VAL A 46 5.49 7.18 29.92
C VAL A 46 6.52 6.22 30.51
N THR A 47 6.89 6.40 31.78
CA THR A 47 7.82 5.50 32.48
C THR A 47 7.28 4.08 32.54
N LYS A 48 6.01 3.90 32.91
CA LYS A 48 5.37 2.57 32.97
C LYS A 48 5.33 1.89 31.59
N ILE A 49 4.92 2.62 30.55
CA ILE A 49 4.80 2.09 29.18
C ILE A 49 6.17 1.73 28.62
N THR A 50 7.15 2.64 28.71
CA THR A 50 8.50 2.38 28.20
C THR A 50 9.18 1.23 28.93
N ARG A 51 8.91 1.03 30.22
CA ARG A 51 9.38 -0.16 30.95
C ARG A 51 8.83 -1.46 30.35
N GLN A 52 7.53 -1.54 30.09
CA GLN A 52 6.92 -2.72 29.46
C GLN A 52 7.49 -3.00 28.06
N LEU A 53 7.70 -1.95 27.26
CA LEU A 53 8.31 -2.08 25.95
C LEU A 53 9.77 -2.56 26.02
N LEU A 54 10.55 -2.12 27.02
CA LEU A 54 11.92 -2.58 27.26
C LEU A 54 11.96 -4.04 27.71
N GLU A 55 11.07 -4.43 28.64
CA GLU A 55 10.96 -5.81 29.15
C GLU A 55 10.66 -6.81 28.04
N ARG A 56 9.85 -6.40 27.04
CA ARG A 56 9.53 -7.20 25.85
C ARG A 56 10.54 -7.04 24.70
N GLY A 57 11.58 -6.23 24.87
CA GLY A 57 12.61 -6.01 23.85
C GLY A 57 12.12 -5.27 22.60
N LEU A 58 10.98 -4.58 22.65
CA LEU A 58 10.40 -3.81 21.53
C LEU A 58 11.11 -2.46 21.31
N ILE A 59 11.78 -1.97 22.35
CA ILE A 59 12.62 -0.78 22.32
C ILE A 59 13.93 -1.05 23.09
N LYS A 60 14.93 -0.20 22.88
CA LYS A 60 16.19 -0.23 23.63
C LYS A 60 16.65 1.16 24.02
N GLU A 61 17.48 1.22 25.05
CA GLU A 61 18.15 2.43 25.50
C GLU A 61 19.45 2.67 24.71
N VAL A 62 19.64 3.91 24.24
CA VAL A 62 20.86 4.36 23.55
C VAL A 62 21.37 5.65 24.19
N ALA A 63 22.69 5.78 24.32
CA ALA A 63 23.32 6.96 24.89
C ALA A 63 23.26 8.13 23.88
N GLN A 64 22.80 9.30 24.33
CA GLN A 64 22.83 10.51 23.51
C GLN A 64 24.26 11.08 23.44
N GLN A 65 24.77 11.42 22.26
CA GLN A 65 26.03 12.15 22.10
C GLN A 65 25.79 13.68 22.09
N ALA A 66 26.77 14.39 22.70
CA ALA A 66 26.85 15.82 23.06
C ALA A 66 25.97 16.27 24.25
N SER A 67 26.62 16.54 25.39
CA SER A 67 26.04 17.20 26.57
C SER A 67 26.71 18.56 26.78
N THR A 68 25.91 19.60 26.98
CA THR A 68 26.33 20.94 27.42
C THR A 68 26.21 21.13 28.95
N GLY A 69 26.10 20.04 29.72
CA GLY A 69 26.09 20.06 31.19
C GLY A 69 24.77 19.53 31.79
N GLY A 70 24.83 18.36 32.43
CA GLY A 70 23.70 17.68 33.07
C GLY A 70 23.84 16.15 33.06
N ARG A 71 23.01 15.43 33.85
CA ARG A 71 22.94 13.95 33.82
C ARG A 71 22.59 13.50 32.39
N ARG A 72 23.37 12.60 31.81
CA ARG A 72 23.18 12.10 30.43
C ARG A 72 21.73 11.62 30.24
N ALA A 73 21.00 12.24 29.32
CA ALA A 73 19.66 11.80 28.98
C ALA A 73 19.75 10.48 28.20
N ILE A 74 19.10 9.44 28.72
CA ILE A 74 18.98 8.16 28.02
C ILE A 74 17.88 8.31 26.97
N SER A 75 18.22 8.01 25.72
CA SER A 75 17.28 8.04 24.61
C SER A 75 16.78 6.64 24.31
N LEU A 76 15.57 6.55 23.77
CA LEU A 76 14.92 5.31 23.37
C LEU A 76 14.83 5.25 21.85
N THR A 77 15.06 4.05 21.31
CA THR A 77 14.82 3.71 19.89
C THR A 77 14.11 2.37 19.80
N THR A 78 13.39 2.13 18.72
CA THR A 78 12.79 0.81 18.46
C THR A 78 13.87 -0.24 18.24
N GLU A 79 13.57 -1.47 18.66
CA GLU A 79 14.35 -2.65 18.30
C GLU A 79 13.53 -3.44 17.28
N THR A 80 14.09 -3.61 16.09
CA THR A 80 13.34 -4.09 14.92
C THR A 80 13.82 -5.43 14.40
N SER A 81 15.11 -5.71 14.51
CA SER A 81 15.75 -6.90 13.91
C SER A 81 15.25 -8.25 14.46
N PRO A 82 14.81 -8.40 15.72
CA PRO A 82 14.30 -9.68 16.22
C PRO A 82 12.89 -10.02 15.72
N PHE A 83 12.11 -9.01 15.33
CA PHE A 83 10.69 -9.14 15.01
C PHE A 83 10.50 -9.18 13.51
N HIS A 84 10.00 -10.30 13.02
CA HIS A 84 9.81 -10.58 11.61
C HIS A 84 8.34 -10.74 11.25
N SER A 85 8.01 -10.41 10.02
CA SER A 85 6.68 -10.65 9.45
C SER A 85 6.81 -11.15 8.02
N ILE A 86 5.86 -11.98 7.60
CA ILE A 86 5.75 -12.40 6.20
C ILE A 86 4.72 -11.51 5.52
N ALA A 87 5.11 -10.88 4.43
CA ALA A 87 4.23 -10.06 3.61
C ALA A 87 3.93 -10.79 2.31
N VAL A 88 2.64 -10.96 2.00
CA VAL A 88 2.15 -11.70 0.83
C VAL A 88 1.41 -10.75 -0.08
N ARG A 89 1.73 -10.80 -1.37
CA ARG A 89 0.90 -10.27 -2.44
C ARG A 89 0.31 -11.43 -3.21
N LEU A 90 -1.00 -11.61 -3.09
CA LEU A 90 -1.75 -12.57 -3.88
C LEU A 90 -2.28 -11.87 -5.13
N GLY A 91 -1.62 -12.13 -6.27
CA GLY A 91 -2.05 -11.68 -7.58
C GLY A 91 -3.15 -12.59 -8.17
N ARG A 92 -3.59 -12.31 -9.40
CA ARG A 92 -4.64 -13.12 -10.07
C ARG A 92 -4.14 -14.50 -10.52
N ASP A 93 -2.85 -14.60 -10.79
CA ASP A 93 -2.16 -15.75 -11.40
C ASP A 93 -0.74 -15.93 -10.85
N TYR A 94 -0.43 -15.26 -9.74
CA TYR A 94 0.87 -15.33 -9.08
C TYR A 94 0.72 -15.04 -7.59
N ILE A 95 1.75 -15.40 -6.86
CA ILE A 95 1.93 -15.05 -5.46
C ILE A 95 3.36 -14.62 -5.23
N GLN A 96 3.53 -13.60 -4.40
CA GLN A 96 4.83 -13.15 -3.95
C GLN A 96 4.87 -13.07 -2.44
N LEU A 97 5.93 -13.59 -1.85
CA LEU A 97 6.16 -13.61 -0.42
C LEU A 97 7.48 -12.89 -0.13
N SER A 98 7.49 -12.12 0.95
CA SER A 98 8.70 -11.47 1.45
C SER A 98 8.76 -11.59 2.97
N LEU A 99 9.93 -11.90 3.50
CA LEU A 99 10.23 -11.85 4.93
C LEU A 99 10.81 -10.47 5.25
N PHE A 100 10.18 -9.73 6.15
CA PHE A 100 10.64 -8.42 6.60
C PHE A 100 10.96 -8.41 8.08
N ASP A 101 11.93 -7.60 8.48
CA ASP A 101 11.99 -7.09 9.87
C ASP A 101 11.16 -5.82 10.06
N LEU A 102 10.96 -5.38 11.31
CA LEU A 102 10.15 -4.19 11.61
C LEU A 102 10.72 -2.84 11.12
N SER A 103 11.96 -2.82 10.60
CA SER A 103 12.60 -1.65 10.00
C SER A 103 12.39 -1.54 8.50
N THR A 104 11.50 -2.37 7.92
CA THR A 104 11.22 -2.48 6.47
C THR A 104 12.32 -3.17 5.67
N LYS A 105 13.29 -3.80 6.33
CA LYS A 105 14.35 -4.52 5.62
C LYS A 105 13.82 -5.88 5.14
N GLU A 106 13.84 -6.09 3.82
CA GLU A 106 13.56 -7.40 3.21
C GLU A 106 14.74 -8.34 3.45
N LEU A 107 14.47 -9.50 4.02
CA LEU A 107 15.45 -10.53 4.39
C LEU A 107 15.45 -11.69 3.39
N ALA A 108 14.30 -12.00 2.81
CA ALA A 108 14.11 -13.02 1.80
C ALA A 108 12.86 -12.71 0.98
N SER A 109 12.83 -13.16 -0.27
CA SER A 109 11.65 -13.03 -1.12
C SER A 109 11.52 -14.20 -2.08
N GLU A 110 10.29 -14.46 -2.50
CA GLU A 110 9.96 -15.54 -3.42
C GLU A 110 8.76 -15.17 -4.28
N TYR A 111 8.86 -15.42 -5.58
CA TYR A 111 7.79 -15.26 -6.55
C TYR A 111 7.47 -16.62 -7.16
N GLN A 112 6.17 -16.92 -7.30
CA GLN A 112 5.72 -18.10 -8.03
C GLN A 112 4.47 -17.78 -8.86
N GLU A 113 4.35 -18.40 -10.03
CA GLU A 113 3.06 -18.50 -10.71
C GLU A 113 2.11 -19.31 -9.83
N PHE A 114 0.89 -18.81 -9.64
CA PHE A 114 -0.08 -19.41 -8.74
C PHE A 114 -1.47 -19.27 -9.32
N HIS A 115 -1.97 -20.37 -9.86
CA HIS A 115 -3.28 -20.46 -10.49
C HIS A 115 -4.24 -21.19 -9.56
N TYR A 116 -5.35 -20.54 -9.25
CA TYR A 116 -6.42 -21.10 -8.42
C TYR A 116 -7.76 -20.88 -9.13
N SER A 117 -8.62 -21.89 -9.08
CA SER A 117 -9.93 -21.88 -9.76
C SER A 117 -11.10 -21.66 -8.80
N ASN A 118 -10.89 -21.88 -7.50
CA ASN A 118 -11.89 -21.74 -6.46
C ASN A 118 -11.21 -21.42 -5.12
N GLN A 119 -12.03 -21.14 -4.10
CA GLN A 119 -11.57 -20.79 -2.75
C GLN A 119 -10.72 -21.89 -2.07
N GLU A 120 -11.05 -23.17 -2.25
CA GLU A 120 -10.34 -24.28 -1.61
C GLU A 120 -8.91 -24.40 -2.17
N HIS A 121 -8.78 -24.40 -3.51
CA HIS A 121 -7.48 -24.41 -4.17
C HIS A 121 -6.61 -23.20 -3.80
N LEU A 122 -7.24 -22.03 -3.62
CA LEU A 122 -6.54 -20.82 -3.16
C LEU A 122 -5.96 -21.04 -1.75
N LEU A 123 -6.78 -21.54 -0.82
CA LEU A 123 -6.37 -21.72 0.58
C LEU A 123 -5.31 -22.81 0.74
N ASP A 124 -5.48 -23.96 0.10
CA ASP A 124 -4.53 -25.07 0.17
C ASP A 124 -3.18 -24.68 -0.44
N GLY A 125 -3.22 -24.01 -1.60
CA GLY A 125 -2.02 -23.50 -2.25
C GLY A 125 -1.31 -22.43 -1.40
N LEU A 126 -2.06 -21.47 -0.87
CA LEU A 126 -1.51 -20.43 0.02
C LEU A 126 -0.85 -21.05 1.26
N LYS A 127 -1.50 -22.03 1.88
CA LYS A 127 -0.96 -22.74 3.04
C LYS A 127 0.35 -23.45 2.68
N LEU A 128 0.36 -24.25 1.63
CA LEU A 128 1.55 -24.99 1.19
C LEU A 128 2.73 -24.06 0.91
N LEU A 129 2.47 -22.94 0.23
CA LEU A 129 3.49 -21.96 -0.11
C LEU A 129 4.03 -21.22 1.11
N LEU A 130 3.17 -20.88 2.07
CA LEU A 130 3.59 -20.29 3.34
C LEU A 130 4.41 -21.28 4.19
N GLU A 131 3.97 -22.53 4.31
CA GLU A 131 4.71 -23.59 5.01
C GLU A 131 6.10 -23.79 4.38
N GLY A 132 6.17 -23.87 3.05
CA GLY A 132 7.43 -23.97 2.31
C GLY A 132 8.34 -22.77 2.55
N PHE A 133 7.79 -21.55 2.46
CA PHE A 133 8.57 -20.32 2.68
C PHE A 133 9.06 -20.17 4.12
N ILE A 134 8.24 -20.51 5.12
CA ILE A 134 8.63 -20.52 6.53
C ILE A 134 9.75 -21.54 6.77
N SER A 135 9.56 -22.78 6.30
CA SER A 135 10.55 -23.84 6.49
C SER A 135 11.90 -23.49 5.86
N LYS A 136 11.90 -22.94 4.64
CA LYS A 136 13.10 -22.50 3.93
C LYS A 136 13.85 -21.36 4.65
N ASN A 137 13.15 -20.55 5.44
CA ASN A 137 13.72 -19.39 6.13
C ASN A 137 13.79 -19.56 7.65
N GLN A 138 13.63 -20.79 8.17
CA GLN A 138 13.57 -21.04 9.62
C GLN A 138 14.79 -20.53 10.39
N ASP A 139 15.99 -20.60 9.79
CA ASP A 139 17.25 -20.16 10.43
C ASP A 139 17.38 -18.62 10.46
N THR A 140 16.66 -17.94 9.57
CA THR A 140 16.58 -16.47 9.52
C THR A 140 15.50 -15.94 10.44
N ILE A 141 14.38 -16.67 10.57
CA ILE A 141 13.22 -16.25 11.36
C ILE A 141 13.52 -16.37 12.86
N LYS A 142 13.68 -15.22 13.51
CA LYS A 142 13.76 -15.10 14.98
C LYS A 142 12.39 -15.15 15.64
N GLN A 143 11.59 -14.08 15.51
CA GLN A 143 10.23 -14.04 16.03
C GLN A 143 9.26 -13.66 14.91
N LEU A 144 8.43 -14.60 14.46
CA LEU A 144 7.39 -14.31 13.48
C LEU A 144 6.17 -13.72 14.20
N ILE A 145 5.94 -12.42 14.08
CA ILE A 145 4.88 -11.71 14.82
C ILE A 145 3.59 -11.54 14.03
N ALA A 146 3.64 -11.57 12.70
CA ALA A 146 2.46 -11.39 11.86
C ALA A 146 2.68 -11.86 10.41
N ILE A 147 1.57 -12.11 9.73
CA ILE A 147 1.49 -12.27 8.28
C ILE A 147 0.59 -11.15 7.71
N GLY A 148 1.09 -10.37 6.76
CA GLY A 148 0.29 -9.41 6.00
C GLY A 148 -0.09 -10.02 4.65
N ILE A 149 -1.32 -9.85 4.20
CA ILE A 149 -1.77 -10.33 2.88
C ILE A 149 -2.48 -9.20 2.13
N THR A 150 -1.99 -8.89 0.93
CA THR A 150 -2.67 -7.98 -0.01
C THR A 150 -3.19 -8.75 -1.21
N LEU A 151 -4.38 -8.38 -1.67
CA LEU A 151 -5.03 -8.98 -2.83
C LEU A 151 -5.97 -8.01 -3.54
N PRO A 152 -6.27 -8.23 -4.83
CA PRO A 152 -7.30 -7.45 -5.52
C PRO A 152 -8.70 -7.86 -5.05
N GLY A 153 -9.62 -6.90 -4.95
CA GLY A 153 -11.01 -7.15 -4.57
C GLY A 153 -11.46 -6.41 -3.32
N LEU A 154 -12.60 -6.84 -2.78
CA LEU A 154 -13.24 -6.23 -1.61
C LEU A 154 -12.82 -6.98 -0.35
N VAL A 155 -12.13 -6.29 0.53
CA VAL A 155 -11.63 -6.83 1.80
C VAL A 155 -12.16 -5.95 2.94
N ASN A 156 -12.62 -6.59 4.01
CA ASN A 156 -12.79 -5.92 5.29
C ASN A 156 -11.46 -5.97 6.07
N PRO A 157 -10.69 -4.88 6.15
CA PRO A 157 -9.39 -4.88 6.82
C PRO A 157 -9.47 -4.96 8.36
N GLU A 158 -10.66 -4.81 8.95
CA GLU A 158 -10.85 -4.95 10.40
C GLU A 158 -10.96 -6.43 10.80
N THR A 159 -11.63 -7.24 9.99
CA THR A 159 -11.84 -8.68 10.25
C THR A 159 -10.94 -9.58 9.41
N GLY A 160 -10.29 -9.04 8.38
CA GLY A 160 -9.50 -9.81 7.42
C GLY A 160 -10.33 -10.72 6.50
N VAL A 161 -11.62 -10.41 6.33
CA VAL A 161 -12.54 -11.18 5.49
C VAL A 161 -12.50 -10.65 4.05
N VAL A 162 -12.36 -11.55 3.09
CA VAL A 162 -12.44 -11.24 1.67
C VAL A 162 -13.88 -11.46 1.20
N GLU A 163 -14.55 -10.36 0.87
CA GLU A 163 -15.96 -10.33 0.46
C GLU A 163 -16.11 -10.59 -1.05
N TYR A 164 -15.11 -10.22 -1.85
CA TYR A 164 -15.11 -10.41 -3.31
C TYR A 164 -13.67 -10.41 -3.87
N MET A 165 -13.41 -11.23 -4.89
CA MET A 165 -12.18 -11.21 -5.68
C MET A 165 -12.50 -11.25 -7.19
N PRO A 166 -11.77 -10.52 -8.04
CA PRO A 166 -11.91 -10.66 -9.49
C PRO A 166 -11.50 -12.06 -9.95
N ASN A 167 -12.30 -12.66 -10.84
CA ASN A 167 -12.05 -13.95 -11.50
C ASN A 167 -12.02 -15.18 -10.57
N THR A 168 -12.46 -15.06 -9.32
CA THR A 168 -12.47 -16.19 -8.37
C THR A 168 -13.69 -16.11 -7.48
N ASP A 169 -14.48 -17.17 -7.48
CA ASP A 169 -15.65 -17.29 -6.62
C ASP A 169 -15.20 -17.50 -5.17
N VAL A 170 -15.40 -16.48 -4.35
CA VAL A 170 -15.16 -16.49 -2.91
C VAL A 170 -16.47 -16.24 -2.17
N ASN A 171 -16.66 -16.91 -1.04
CA ASN A 171 -17.85 -16.74 -0.21
C ASN A 171 -17.45 -16.31 1.20
N LYS A 172 -17.34 -14.99 1.42
CA LYS A 172 -16.92 -14.39 2.70
C LYS A 172 -15.72 -15.13 3.31
N LEU A 173 -14.64 -15.21 2.53
CA LEU A 173 -13.45 -15.97 2.89
C LEU A 173 -12.81 -15.37 4.16
N LEU A 174 -12.82 -16.14 5.25
CA LEU A 174 -12.24 -15.76 6.55
C LEU A 174 -10.71 -15.92 6.53
N LEU A 175 -10.04 -15.16 5.66
CA LEU A 175 -8.62 -15.38 5.35
C LEU A 175 -7.70 -15.12 6.55
N ALA A 176 -7.98 -14.10 7.36
CA ALA A 176 -7.17 -13.86 8.56
C ALA A 176 -7.29 -15.00 9.58
N ASP A 177 -8.50 -15.52 9.82
CA ASP A 177 -8.73 -16.64 10.74
C ASP A 177 -8.09 -17.92 10.21
N PHE A 178 -8.20 -18.20 8.91
CA PHE A 178 -7.52 -19.32 8.28
C PHE A 178 -6.01 -19.32 8.53
N ILE A 179 -5.36 -18.15 8.37
CA ILE A 179 -3.93 -18.02 8.63
C ILE A 179 -3.64 -18.20 10.13
N LYS A 180 -4.46 -17.60 11.00
CA LYS A 180 -4.28 -17.72 12.44
C LYS A 180 -4.38 -19.17 12.91
N ASP A 181 -5.35 -19.92 12.42
CA ASP A 181 -5.59 -21.31 12.80
C ASP A 181 -4.50 -22.26 12.30
N ASN A 182 -3.91 -22.00 11.14
CA ASN A 182 -2.88 -22.87 10.55
C ASN A 182 -1.45 -22.52 11.00
N PHE A 183 -1.17 -21.25 11.33
CA PHE A 183 0.19 -20.78 11.62
C PHE A 183 0.36 -20.20 13.03
N ASN A 184 -0.71 -20.17 13.85
CA ASN A 184 -0.72 -19.53 15.18
C ASN A 184 -0.11 -18.12 15.17
N THR A 185 -0.37 -17.37 14.08
CA THR A 185 0.25 -16.07 13.81
C THR A 185 -0.83 -15.08 13.41
N GLU A 186 -0.73 -13.84 13.89
CA GLU A 186 -1.68 -12.79 13.57
C GLU A 186 -1.66 -12.44 12.08
N CYS A 187 -2.83 -12.19 11.50
CA CYS A 187 -2.96 -11.94 10.07
C CYS A 187 -3.71 -10.64 9.77
N PHE A 188 -3.15 -9.83 8.88
CA PHE A 188 -3.76 -8.59 8.41
C PHE A 188 -3.97 -8.65 6.91
N VAL A 189 -5.23 -8.62 6.47
CA VAL A 189 -5.61 -8.71 5.06
C VAL A 189 -6.10 -7.35 4.57
N GLY A 190 -5.72 -6.98 3.35
CA GLY A 190 -6.15 -5.72 2.75
C GLY A 190 -6.14 -5.73 1.23
N ASN A 191 -6.70 -4.67 0.66
CA ASN A 191 -6.61 -4.42 -0.77
C ASN A 191 -5.17 -4.01 -1.16
N ASP A 192 -4.70 -4.50 -2.31
CA ASP A 192 -3.38 -4.23 -2.87
C ASP A 192 -3.09 -2.74 -3.12
N VAL A 193 -4.00 -2.00 -3.77
CA VAL A 193 -3.83 -0.57 -4.06
C VAL A 193 -3.84 0.28 -2.78
N ARG A 194 -4.76 0.00 -1.86
CA ARG A 194 -4.83 0.70 -0.56
C ARG A 194 -3.62 0.36 0.32
N GLY A 195 -3.15 -0.88 0.27
CA GLY A 195 -1.92 -1.31 0.93
C GLY A 195 -0.71 -0.55 0.40
N LEU A 196 -0.58 -0.39 -0.92
CA LEU A 196 0.50 0.40 -1.52
C LEU A 196 0.41 1.89 -1.13
N ALA A 197 -0.79 2.48 -1.10
CA ALA A 197 -0.96 3.86 -0.64
C ALA A 197 -0.54 4.05 0.83
N LEU A 198 -0.83 3.08 1.69
CA LEU A 198 -0.38 3.07 3.07
C LEU A 198 1.14 2.91 3.17
N ALA A 199 1.74 2.07 2.32
CA ALA A 199 3.19 1.90 2.27
C ALA A 199 3.89 3.19 1.82
N GLU A 200 3.40 3.86 0.79
CA GLU A 200 3.95 5.15 0.32
C GLU A 200 3.86 6.23 1.39
N HIS A 201 2.78 6.22 2.20
CA HIS A 201 2.62 7.14 3.32
C HIS A 201 3.61 6.86 4.46
N TYR A 202 4.03 5.61 4.66
CA TYR A 202 4.96 5.25 5.73
C TYR A 202 6.42 5.26 5.31
N PHE A 203 6.73 4.91 4.07
CA PHE A 203 8.09 4.58 3.64
C PHE A 203 8.48 5.14 2.27
N GLY A 204 7.56 5.83 1.56
CA GLY A 204 7.81 6.31 0.20
C GLY A 204 7.46 7.78 -0.03
N ALA A 205 6.91 8.04 -1.20
CA ALA A 205 6.75 9.36 -1.80
C ALA A 205 5.78 10.29 -1.06
N SER A 206 4.95 9.80 -0.14
CA SER A 206 3.94 10.59 0.58
C SER A 206 4.13 10.64 2.10
N GLN A 207 5.34 10.32 2.59
CA GLN A 207 5.72 10.45 4.01
C GLN A 207 5.65 11.89 4.56
N ASP A 208 5.82 12.88 3.70
CA ASP A 208 5.87 14.31 4.01
C ASP A 208 4.48 14.97 4.06
N CYS A 209 3.39 14.22 3.89
CA CYS A 209 2.04 14.76 3.87
C CYS A 209 1.01 13.85 4.57
N TYR A 210 -0.11 14.44 4.98
CA TYR A 210 -1.21 13.74 5.65
C TYR A 210 -2.36 13.41 4.71
N ASP A 211 -2.52 14.14 3.61
CA ASP A 211 -3.58 13.93 2.63
C ASP A 211 -2.95 13.66 1.26
N SER A 212 -3.11 12.43 0.75
CA SER A 212 -2.55 12.03 -0.54
C SER A 212 -3.45 11.06 -1.29
N ILE A 213 -3.32 11.04 -2.61
CA ILE A 213 -4.00 10.06 -3.46
C ILE A 213 -2.95 9.32 -4.28
N LEU A 214 -2.86 8.02 -4.06
CA LEU A 214 -2.15 7.11 -4.95
C LEU A 214 -3.10 6.63 -6.04
N VAL A 215 -2.69 6.74 -7.29
CA VAL A 215 -3.37 6.16 -8.46
C VAL A 215 -2.50 5.03 -9.00
N SER A 216 -3.02 3.81 -8.93
CA SER A 216 -2.37 2.61 -9.46
C SER A 216 -2.87 2.29 -10.86
N VAL A 217 -1.95 2.13 -11.79
CA VAL A 217 -2.16 1.70 -13.17
C VAL A 217 -1.40 0.40 -13.37
N HIS A 218 -2.13 -0.70 -13.47
CA HIS A 218 -1.59 -2.03 -13.70
C HIS A 218 -2.60 -2.83 -14.52
N ARG A 219 -2.81 -4.12 -14.22
CA ARG A 219 -3.94 -4.93 -14.74
C ARG A 219 -5.33 -4.31 -14.56
N GLY A 220 -5.48 -3.40 -13.60
CA GLY A 220 -6.67 -2.57 -13.44
C GLY A 220 -6.26 -1.14 -13.07
N THR A 221 -7.24 -0.28 -12.84
CA THR A 221 -6.99 1.10 -12.38
C THR A 221 -7.74 1.37 -11.07
N GLY A 222 -7.01 1.73 -10.04
CA GLY A 222 -7.59 2.00 -8.71
C GLY A 222 -6.85 3.12 -8.00
N ALA A 223 -7.40 3.57 -6.89
CA ALA A 223 -6.78 4.57 -6.03
C ALA A 223 -6.80 4.18 -4.56
N GLY A 224 -5.72 4.53 -3.87
CA GLY A 224 -5.66 4.54 -2.42
C GLY A 224 -5.63 5.98 -1.94
N ILE A 225 -6.58 6.36 -1.09
CA ILE A 225 -6.73 7.73 -0.59
C ILE A 225 -6.33 7.75 0.88
N ILE A 226 -5.39 8.61 1.23
CA ILE A 226 -5.00 8.91 2.61
C ILE A 226 -5.62 10.25 3.00
N VAL A 227 -6.34 10.28 4.12
CA VAL A 227 -6.91 11.49 4.71
C VAL A 227 -6.51 11.55 6.18
N ASN A 228 -5.94 12.67 6.62
CA ASN A 228 -5.41 12.85 7.98
C ASN A 228 -4.46 11.70 8.42
N GLY A 229 -3.59 11.25 7.51
CA GLY A 229 -2.63 10.17 7.73
C GLY A 229 -3.26 8.78 7.87
N LYS A 230 -4.51 8.60 7.44
CA LYS A 230 -5.23 7.32 7.50
C LYS A 230 -5.81 6.96 6.15
N VAL A 231 -5.77 5.66 5.82
CA VAL A 231 -6.48 5.15 4.64
C VAL A 231 -7.97 5.46 4.76
N PHE A 232 -8.51 6.15 3.77
CA PHE A 232 -9.92 6.48 3.71
C PHE A 232 -10.71 5.29 3.15
N LEU A 233 -11.42 4.59 4.04
CA LEU A 233 -12.16 3.37 3.71
C LEU A 233 -13.62 3.65 3.31
N GLY A 234 -14.23 4.70 3.86
CA GLY A 234 -15.68 4.95 3.73
C GLY A 234 -16.55 3.89 4.45
N HIS A 235 -17.87 3.95 4.23
CA HIS A 235 -18.82 3.06 4.92
C HIS A 235 -18.67 1.59 4.52
N ASN A 236 -18.57 1.33 3.21
CA ASN A 236 -18.44 -0.02 2.64
C ASN A 236 -16.99 -0.46 2.42
N ARG A 237 -16.01 0.29 2.95
CA ARG A 237 -14.58 -0.06 2.93
C ARG A 237 -13.98 -0.23 1.53
N ASN A 238 -14.61 0.36 0.52
CA ASN A 238 -14.29 0.20 -0.90
C ASN A 238 -14.02 1.54 -1.63
N VAL A 239 -13.67 2.61 -0.91
CA VAL A 239 -13.37 3.89 -1.56
C VAL A 239 -12.13 3.76 -2.45
N GLY A 240 -12.14 4.44 -3.60
CA GLY A 240 -10.99 4.53 -4.51
C GLY A 240 -11.13 3.74 -5.82
N GLU A 241 -12.32 3.24 -6.16
CA GLU A 241 -12.59 2.56 -7.44
C GLU A 241 -12.66 3.52 -8.64
N ILE A 242 -11.62 4.35 -8.82
CA ILE A 242 -11.57 5.38 -9.87
C ILE A 242 -11.55 4.77 -11.28
N GLY A 243 -11.12 3.52 -11.43
CA GLY A 243 -11.16 2.78 -12.69
C GLY A 243 -12.57 2.64 -13.25
N HIS A 244 -13.60 2.71 -12.41
CA HIS A 244 -14.99 2.59 -12.84
C HIS A 244 -15.71 3.93 -13.04
N ILE A 245 -15.02 5.07 -12.84
CA ILE A 245 -15.55 6.38 -13.22
C ILE A 245 -15.70 6.42 -14.73
N GLN A 246 -16.88 6.81 -15.22
CA GLN A 246 -17.12 7.02 -16.64
C GLN A 246 -16.39 8.28 -17.11
N ILE A 247 -15.37 8.10 -17.96
CA ILE A 247 -14.56 9.17 -18.56
C ILE A 247 -14.89 9.43 -20.03
N ASP A 248 -15.54 8.46 -20.67
CA ASP A 248 -15.92 8.48 -22.07
C ASP A 248 -17.37 7.98 -22.20
N PRO A 249 -18.36 8.87 -22.34
CA PRO A 249 -19.78 8.47 -22.40
C PRO A 249 -20.13 7.47 -23.50
N ILE A 250 -19.30 7.36 -24.54
CA ILE A 250 -19.48 6.46 -25.68
C ILE A 250 -18.37 5.41 -25.79
N GLY A 251 -17.63 5.18 -24.69
CA GLY A 251 -16.49 4.28 -24.66
C GLY A 251 -16.85 2.79 -24.53
N ASP A 252 -15.81 1.96 -24.48
CA ASP A 252 -15.94 0.50 -24.46
C ASP A 252 -16.69 -0.05 -23.24
N LYS A 253 -17.30 -1.22 -23.40
CA LYS A 253 -17.95 -1.95 -22.31
C LYS A 253 -16.91 -2.39 -21.28
N CYS A 254 -17.14 -2.07 -20.02
CA CYS A 254 -16.32 -2.49 -18.89
C CYS A 254 -16.80 -3.84 -18.32
N GLN A 255 -15.89 -4.58 -17.68
CA GLN A 255 -16.20 -5.81 -16.94
C GLN A 255 -17.22 -5.60 -15.80
N CYS A 256 -17.34 -4.38 -15.26
CA CYS A 256 -18.35 -4.05 -14.26
C CYS A 256 -19.77 -3.92 -14.85
N GLY A 257 -19.94 -4.00 -16.17
CA GLY A 257 -21.22 -3.92 -16.87
C GLY A 257 -21.55 -2.55 -17.47
N ASN A 258 -20.89 -1.49 -17.02
CA ASN A 258 -21.04 -0.13 -17.54
C ASN A 258 -20.22 0.11 -18.83
N PHE A 259 -20.29 1.32 -19.37
CA PHE A 259 -19.55 1.74 -20.57
C PHE A 259 -18.66 2.95 -20.26
N GLY A 260 -17.47 2.99 -20.85
CA GLY A 260 -16.63 4.18 -20.80
C GLY A 260 -15.87 4.39 -19.49
N CYS A 261 -15.72 3.35 -18.69
CA CYS A 261 -14.95 3.38 -17.45
C CYS A 261 -13.47 3.69 -17.72
N LEU A 262 -12.80 4.44 -16.84
CA LEU A 262 -11.37 4.77 -16.96
C LEU A 262 -10.49 3.54 -17.22
N GLU A 263 -10.78 2.43 -16.56
CA GLU A 263 -10.05 1.17 -16.67
C GLU A 263 -10.01 0.63 -18.11
N THR A 264 -11.04 0.87 -18.93
CA THR A 264 -11.07 0.40 -20.33
C THR A 264 -10.11 1.16 -21.23
N VAL A 265 -9.46 2.21 -20.72
CA VAL A 265 -8.44 2.98 -21.42
C VAL A 265 -7.09 2.95 -20.71
N ALA A 266 -7.09 2.99 -19.38
CA ALA A 266 -5.88 3.22 -18.60
C ALA A 266 -5.20 1.95 -18.10
N ALA A 267 -5.88 0.81 -17.98
CA ALA A 267 -5.24 -0.41 -17.51
C ALA A 267 -4.29 -1.01 -18.57
N ASP A 268 -3.22 -1.68 -18.14
CA ASP A 268 -2.20 -2.25 -19.03
C ASP A 268 -2.81 -3.11 -20.15
N PRO A 269 -3.78 -4.02 -19.89
CA PRO A 269 -4.38 -4.82 -20.96
C PRO A 269 -5.09 -3.97 -22.03
N ALA A 270 -5.74 -2.87 -21.62
CA ALA A 270 -6.41 -1.95 -22.54
C ALA A 270 -5.42 -1.15 -23.39
N ILE A 271 -4.32 -0.71 -22.78
CA ILE A 271 -3.22 -0.01 -23.46
C ILE A 271 -2.57 -0.92 -24.50
N ILE A 272 -2.21 -2.14 -24.11
CA ILE A 272 -1.56 -3.12 -25.00
C ILE A 272 -2.51 -3.50 -26.14
N ALA A 273 -3.78 -3.81 -25.86
CA ALA A 273 -4.76 -4.15 -26.88
C ALA A 273 -4.97 -3.01 -27.90
N ARG A 274 -4.95 -1.74 -27.44
CA ARG A 274 -5.02 -0.57 -28.32
C ARG A 274 -3.84 -0.49 -29.27
N VAL A 275 -2.62 -0.69 -28.77
CA VAL A 275 -1.39 -0.71 -29.58
C VAL A 275 -1.44 -1.82 -30.62
N GLU A 276 -1.76 -3.05 -30.21
CA GLU A 276 -1.89 -4.20 -31.10
C GLU A 276 -2.94 -3.99 -32.19
N SER A 277 -4.07 -3.36 -31.84
CA SER A 277 -5.13 -3.01 -32.80
C SER A 277 -4.63 -2.01 -33.85
N LEU A 278 -3.89 -0.98 -33.45
CA LEU A 278 -3.31 0.00 -34.36
C LEU A 278 -2.24 -0.62 -35.28
N LEU A 279 -1.39 -1.50 -34.75
CA LEU A 279 -0.43 -2.24 -35.57
C LEU A 279 -1.11 -3.09 -36.64
N LYS A 280 -2.21 -3.79 -36.29
CA LYS A 280 -3.03 -4.57 -37.24
C LYS A 280 -3.69 -3.70 -38.31
N GLN A 281 -3.97 -2.44 -38.01
CA GLN A 281 -4.48 -1.46 -38.98
C GLN A 281 -3.39 -0.86 -39.88
N GLY A 282 -2.12 -1.24 -39.69
CA GLY A 282 -1.00 -0.81 -40.52
C GLY A 282 -0.30 0.47 -40.05
N TYR A 283 -0.56 0.94 -38.82
CA TYR A 283 0.18 2.08 -38.28
C TYR A 283 1.65 1.70 -38.04
N PRO A 284 2.63 2.47 -38.54
CA PRO A 284 4.04 2.15 -38.40
C PRO A 284 4.51 2.34 -36.96
N SER A 285 5.31 1.40 -36.45
CA SER A 285 5.93 1.49 -35.13
C SER A 285 7.06 0.47 -34.98
N SER A 286 8.05 0.78 -34.15
CA SER A 286 9.11 -0.15 -33.76
C SER A 286 8.59 -1.38 -33.01
N LEU A 287 7.40 -1.29 -32.41
CA LEU A 287 6.75 -2.37 -31.67
C LEU A 287 6.25 -3.52 -32.58
N SER A 288 6.16 -3.28 -33.89
CA SER A 288 5.67 -4.27 -34.87
C SER A 288 6.51 -5.55 -34.96
N GLN A 289 7.77 -5.49 -34.54
CA GLN A 289 8.72 -6.62 -34.61
C GLN A 289 8.70 -7.50 -33.37
N LEU A 290 7.97 -7.11 -32.33
CA LEU A 290 7.97 -7.83 -31.05
C LEU A 290 6.96 -8.99 -31.09
N PRO A 291 7.34 -10.19 -30.62
CA PRO A 291 6.42 -11.33 -30.57
C PRO A 291 5.30 -11.14 -29.53
N LYS A 292 5.58 -10.38 -28.47
CA LYS A 292 4.63 -10.02 -27.40
C LYS A 292 4.98 -8.62 -26.91
N ILE A 293 3.99 -7.75 -26.88
CA ILE A 293 4.15 -6.36 -26.44
C ILE A 293 3.84 -6.27 -24.95
N THR A 294 4.72 -5.63 -24.19
CA THR A 294 4.52 -5.33 -22.77
C THR A 294 4.40 -3.82 -22.53
N MET A 295 3.92 -3.43 -21.34
CA MET A 295 3.87 -2.02 -20.95
C MET A 295 5.26 -1.38 -20.94
N THR A 296 6.29 -2.13 -20.54
CA THR A 296 7.69 -1.70 -20.57
C THR A 296 8.16 -1.40 -22.00
N ASP A 297 7.82 -2.26 -22.97
CA ASP A 297 8.17 -2.03 -24.38
C ASP A 297 7.51 -0.77 -24.93
N ILE A 298 6.25 -0.54 -24.61
CA ILE A 298 5.50 0.66 -25.03
C ILE A 298 6.14 1.92 -24.42
N CYS A 299 6.49 1.90 -23.13
CA CYS A 299 7.17 3.03 -22.49
C CYS A 299 8.55 3.28 -23.13
N HIS A 300 9.31 2.21 -23.37
CA HIS A 300 10.61 2.30 -24.01
C HIS A 300 10.49 2.90 -25.42
N ALA A 301 9.58 2.41 -26.26
CA ALA A 301 9.35 2.93 -27.60
C ALA A 301 8.94 4.42 -27.58
N ALA A 302 8.03 4.81 -26.69
CA ALA A 302 7.61 6.20 -26.53
C ALA A 302 8.80 7.12 -26.15
N ASN A 303 9.65 6.68 -25.22
CA ASN A 303 10.85 7.42 -24.81
C ASN A 303 11.89 7.55 -25.94
N HIS A 304 11.85 6.68 -26.95
CA HIS A 304 12.71 6.73 -28.14
C HIS A 304 12.04 7.39 -29.35
N GLY A 305 10.90 8.08 -29.15
CA GLY A 305 10.25 8.87 -30.19
C GLY A 305 9.36 8.06 -31.16
N ASP A 306 8.97 6.84 -30.80
CA ASP A 306 7.95 6.10 -31.55
C ASP A 306 6.60 6.82 -31.42
N GLU A 307 6.05 7.27 -32.55
CA GLU A 307 4.84 8.10 -32.58
C GLU A 307 3.61 7.35 -32.05
N LEU A 308 3.44 6.07 -32.44
CA LEU A 308 2.30 5.25 -32.00
C LEU A 308 2.31 5.07 -30.48
N ALA A 309 3.47 4.72 -29.91
CA ALA A 309 3.64 4.56 -28.48
C ALA A 309 3.45 5.89 -27.75
N THR A 310 4.02 6.98 -28.26
CA THR A 310 3.89 8.33 -27.69
C THR A 310 2.43 8.78 -27.64
N GLN A 311 1.68 8.65 -28.74
CA GLN A 311 0.26 9.01 -28.80
C GLN A 311 -0.60 8.13 -27.89
N THR A 312 -0.24 6.86 -27.75
CA THR A 312 -0.89 5.95 -26.81
C THR A 312 -0.71 6.42 -25.36
N ILE A 313 0.52 6.71 -24.92
CA ILE A 313 0.78 7.20 -23.56
C ILE A 313 0.11 8.56 -23.33
N LEU A 314 0.17 9.46 -24.31
CA LEU A 314 -0.51 10.77 -24.25
C LEU A 314 -2.02 10.62 -24.05
N ARG A 315 -2.66 9.70 -24.80
CA ARG A 315 -4.10 9.39 -24.63
C ARG A 315 -4.39 8.93 -23.21
N VAL A 316 -3.60 8.00 -22.67
CA VAL A 316 -3.80 7.48 -21.30
C VAL A 316 -3.63 8.59 -20.27
N GLY A 317 -2.54 9.37 -20.37
CA GLY A 317 -2.28 10.48 -19.46
C GLY A 317 -3.39 11.54 -19.46
N ASN A 318 -4.00 11.80 -20.62
CA ASN A 318 -5.17 12.69 -20.70
C ASN A 318 -6.38 12.12 -19.95
N GLN A 319 -6.68 10.83 -20.09
CA GLN A 319 -7.81 10.22 -19.41
C GLN A 319 -7.59 10.07 -17.89
N LEU A 320 -6.39 9.66 -17.48
CA LEU A 320 -5.97 9.68 -16.07
C LEU A 320 -6.08 11.10 -15.50
N GLY A 321 -5.60 12.10 -16.25
CA GLY A 321 -5.66 13.50 -15.85
C GLY A 321 -7.09 13.99 -15.59
N LYS A 322 -8.09 13.57 -16.38
CA LYS A 322 -9.51 13.87 -16.12
C LYS A 322 -9.98 13.28 -14.78
N ALA A 323 -9.71 11.99 -14.56
CA ALA A 323 -10.12 11.33 -13.33
C ALA A 323 -9.41 11.92 -12.10
N ILE A 324 -8.12 12.23 -12.21
CA ILE A 324 -7.34 12.86 -11.15
C ILE A 324 -7.84 14.29 -10.88
N ALA A 325 -8.22 15.06 -11.89
CA ALA A 325 -8.80 16.38 -11.69
C ALA A 325 -10.12 16.32 -10.87
N MET A 326 -10.96 15.31 -11.14
CA MET A 326 -12.18 15.07 -10.36
C MET A 326 -11.84 14.75 -8.89
N THR A 327 -10.86 13.87 -8.64
CA THR A 327 -10.48 13.52 -7.27
C THR A 327 -9.84 14.70 -6.54
N ILE A 328 -9.04 15.54 -7.21
CA ILE A 328 -8.50 16.78 -6.65
C ILE A 328 -9.63 17.70 -6.19
N ASN A 329 -10.65 17.93 -7.02
CA ASN A 329 -11.78 18.78 -6.66
C ASN A 329 -12.58 18.25 -5.46
N LEU A 330 -12.62 16.92 -5.26
CA LEU A 330 -13.37 16.29 -4.17
C LEU A 330 -12.58 16.21 -2.86
N PHE A 331 -11.28 15.96 -2.93
CA PHE A 331 -10.45 15.61 -1.77
C PHE A 331 -9.39 16.65 -1.41
N ASN A 332 -9.06 17.58 -2.33
CA ASN A 332 -8.02 18.60 -2.15
C ASN A 332 -6.73 18.05 -1.51
N PRO A 333 -6.09 17.03 -2.13
CA PRO A 333 -4.93 16.37 -1.54
C PRO A 333 -3.70 17.27 -1.54
N GLN A 334 -2.74 16.98 -0.68
CA GLN A 334 -1.43 17.62 -0.66
C GLN A 334 -0.46 17.01 -1.68
N LYS A 335 -0.72 15.79 -2.15
CA LYS A 335 0.13 15.07 -3.12
C LYS A 335 -0.64 14.02 -3.93
N ILE A 336 -0.28 13.88 -5.21
CA ILE A 336 -0.72 12.77 -6.06
C ILE A 336 0.50 11.88 -6.35
N VAL A 337 0.34 10.57 -6.14
CA VAL A 337 1.34 9.56 -6.43
C VAL A 337 0.81 8.65 -7.55
N ILE A 338 1.57 8.44 -8.62
CA ILE A 338 1.21 7.52 -9.71
C ILE A 338 2.07 6.27 -9.59
N ALA A 339 1.43 5.10 -9.49
CA ALA A 339 2.09 3.80 -9.43
C ALA A 339 1.77 3.00 -10.70
N GLY A 340 2.75 2.26 -11.22
CA GLY A 340 2.58 1.47 -12.44
C GLY A 340 3.77 1.56 -13.39
N ALA A 341 4.00 0.52 -14.17
CA ALA A 341 5.04 0.51 -15.21
C ALA A 341 4.91 1.66 -16.22
N ILE A 342 3.69 2.18 -16.41
CA ILE A 342 3.42 3.36 -17.26
C ILE A 342 4.25 4.60 -16.86
N THR A 343 4.67 4.68 -15.60
CA THR A 343 5.51 5.78 -15.10
C THR A 343 6.92 5.78 -15.69
N HIS A 344 7.37 4.70 -16.34
CA HIS A 344 8.64 4.69 -17.08
C HIS A 344 8.64 5.64 -18.29
N ALA A 345 7.47 6.07 -18.78
CA ALA A 345 7.32 7.14 -19.78
C ALA A 345 6.94 8.48 -19.12
N ASP A 346 7.64 8.83 -18.03
CA ASP A 346 7.29 9.92 -17.11
C ASP A 346 7.08 11.28 -17.81
N LYS A 347 7.99 11.70 -18.68
CA LYS A 347 7.94 13.01 -19.35
C LYS A 347 6.66 13.20 -20.16
N ILE A 348 6.23 12.14 -20.86
CA ILE A 348 5.02 12.15 -21.70
C ILE A 348 3.78 12.05 -20.81
N LEU A 349 3.75 11.05 -19.93
CA LEU A 349 2.60 10.74 -19.09
C LEU A 349 2.25 11.91 -18.15
N PHE A 350 3.23 12.40 -17.38
CA PHE A 350 2.98 13.41 -16.36
C PHE A 350 2.70 14.79 -16.98
N ALA A 351 3.25 15.09 -18.15
CA ALA A 351 2.89 16.31 -18.88
C ALA A 351 1.42 16.31 -19.28
N ALA A 352 0.91 15.19 -19.80
CA ALA A 352 -0.49 15.02 -20.15
C ALA A 352 -1.42 15.15 -18.93
N ILE A 353 -1.09 14.46 -17.83
CA ILE A 353 -1.83 14.52 -16.57
C ILE A 353 -1.89 15.96 -16.04
N ARG A 354 -0.74 16.65 -15.96
CA ARG A 354 -0.65 18.04 -15.49
C ARG A 354 -1.50 18.99 -16.34
N ASN A 355 -1.48 18.83 -17.66
CA ASN A 355 -2.27 19.67 -18.56
C ASN A 355 -3.78 19.48 -18.33
N CYS A 356 -4.25 18.24 -18.14
CA CYS A 356 -5.65 18.00 -17.82
C CYS A 356 -6.05 18.60 -16.47
N ILE A 357 -5.24 18.40 -15.42
CA ILE A 357 -5.51 18.94 -14.08
C ILE A 357 -5.61 20.46 -14.11
N LYS A 358 -4.67 21.14 -14.76
CA LYS A 358 -4.67 22.60 -14.90
C LYS A 358 -5.99 23.15 -15.48
N ASN A 359 -6.61 22.41 -16.40
CA ASN A 359 -7.81 22.84 -17.11
C ASN A 359 -9.12 22.33 -16.50
N GLN A 360 -9.06 21.43 -15.51
CA GLN A 360 -10.26 20.70 -15.03
C GLN A 360 -10.39 20.66 -13.50
N SER A 361 -9.44 21.22 -12.76
CA SER A 361 -9.59 21.44 -11.32
C SER A 361 -9.44 22.91 -10.94
N LEU A 362 -9.95 23.27 -9.76
CA LEU A 362 -9.83 24.62 -9.23
C LEU A 362 -8.36 25.02 -9.09
N THR A 363 -8.00 26.22 -9.56
CA THR A 363 -6.61 26.71 -9.52
C THR A 363 -6.00 26.64 -8.12
N THR A 364 -6.77 26.99 -7.09
CA THR A 364 -6.31 26.94 -5.70
C THR A 364 -5.99 25.53 -5.22
N PHE A 365 -6.60 24.49 -5.81
CA PHE A 365 -6.43 23.10 -5.38
C PHE A 365 -5.25 22.40 -6.08
N HIS A 366 -4.85 22.87 -7.27
CA HIS A 366 -3.70 22.28 -7.99
C HIS A 366 -2.46 23.18 -8.01
N LYS A 367 -2.55 24.42 -7.51
CA LYS A 367 -1.39 25.28 -7.38
C LYS A 367 -0.36 24.62 -6.46
N ASP A 368 0.86 24.45 -6.97
CA ASP A 368 1.98 23.81 -6.27
C ASP A 368 1.72 22.35 -5.82
N LEU A 369 0.71 21.68 -6.39
CA LEU A 369 0.38 20.28 -6.09
C LEU A 369 1.42 19.33 -6.71
N PRO A 370 2.23 18.59 -5.91
CA PRO A 370 3.19 17.63 -6.44
C PRO A 370 2.47 16.42 -7.03
N ILE A 371 2.89 16.04 -8.24
CA ILE A 371 2.45 14.82 -8.94
C ILE A 371 3.70 14.03 -9.26
N VAL A 372 3.90 12.93 -8.54
CA VAL A 372 5.16 12.16 -8.52
C VAL A 372 4.91 10.68 -8.82
N ALA A 373 5.95 9.97 -9.23
CA ALA A 373 5.90 8.52 -9.33
C ALA A 373 5.98 7.88 -7.93
N SER A 374 5.42 6.68 -7.80
CA SER A 374 5.58 5.81 -6.64
C SER A 374 7.04 5.40 -6.46
N GLU A 375 7.54 5.44 -5.22
CA GLU A 375 8.90 5.00 -4.87
C GLU A 375 8.95 3.50 -4.55
N LEU A 376 7.78 2.89 -4.24
CA LEU A 376 7.66 1.54 -3.73
C LEU A 376 6.95 0.57 -4.68
N TYR A 377 6.62 1.00 -5.92
CA TYR A 377 5.92 0.18 -6.91
C TYR A 377 6.64 -1.16 -7.18
N ASP A 378 7.98 -1.14 -7.24
CA ASP A 378 8.81 -2.32 -7.49
C ASP A 378 8.99 -3.23 -6.25
N GLN A 379 8.36 -2.88 -5.11
CA GLN A 379 8.31 -3.70 -3.89
C GLN A 379 6.90 -4.26 -3.68
N PRO A 380 6.49 -5.31 -4.42
CA PRO A 380 5.10 -5.71 -4.54
C PRO A 380 4.43 -6.13 -3.21
N THR A 381 5.19 -6.62 -2.23
CA THR A 381 4.70 -7.08 -0.92
C THR A 381 4.73 -5.98 0.15
N ILE A 382 5.32 -4.80 -0.12
CA ILE A 382 5.45 -3.72 0.87
C ILE A 382 4.09 -3.21 1.36
N GLY A 383 3.06 -3.27 0.51
CA GLY A 383 1.69 -2.94 0.88
C GLY A 383 1.16 -3.85 1.98
N ALA A 384 1.47 -5.16 1.93
CA ALA A 384 1.12 -6.11 2.97
C ALA A 384 1.90 -5.85 4.27
N PHE A 385 3.19 -5.57 4.17
CA PHE A 385 4.01 -5.20 5.33
C PHE A 385 3.51 -3.91 6.01
N SER A 386 3.08 -2.91 5.24
CA SER A 386 2.58 -1.63 5.77
C SER A 386 1.38 -1.81 6.72
N MET A 387 0.56 -2.85 6.52
CA MET A 387 -0.56 -3.16 7.43
C MET A 387 -0.08 -3.74 8.76
N VAL A 388 0.97 -4.57 8.73
CA VAL A 388 1.64 -5.05 9.96
C VAL A 388 2.24 -3.86 10.70
N LYS A 389 2.96 -2.97 10.00
CA LYS A 389 3.49 -1.73 10.60
C LYS A 389 2.37 -0.87 11.21
N ARG A 390 1.26 -0.67 10.48
CA ARG A 390 0.07 0.05 11.00
C ARG A 390 -0.46 -0.60 12.28
N ALA A 391 -0.53 -1.92 12.34
CA ALA A 391 -1.01 -2.65 13.51
C ALA A 391 -0.08 -2.50 14.73
N MET A 392 1.22 -2.34 14.52
CA MET A 392 2.15 -1.92 15.57
C MET A 392 1.87 -0.46 16.02
N LEU A 393 1.76 0.46 15.06
CA LEU A 393 1.62 1.89 15.32
C LEU A 393 0.25 2.31 15.90
N ASN A 394 -0.80 1.52 15.69
CA ASN A 394 -2.14 1.74 16.24
C ASN A 394 -2.43 0.89 17.49
N GLY A 395 -1.49 0.04 17.90
CA GLY A 395 -1.58 -0.75 19.13
C GLY A 395 -2.20 -2.13 19.00
N VAL A 396 -2.80 -2.49 17.85
CA VAL A 396 -3.52 -3.77 17.70
C VAL A 396 -2.57 -4.97 17.82
N LEU A 397 -1.43 -4.93 17.13
CA LEU A 397 -0.41 -5.97 17.22
C LEU A 397 0.49 -5.75 18.45
N LEU A 398 0.84 -4.49 18.72
CA LEU A 398 1.68 -4.13 19.86
C LEU A 398 1.12 -4.65 21.19
N GLN A 399 -0.19 -4.53 21.42
CA GLN A 399 -0.81 -4.98 22.66
C GLN A 399 -0.70 -6.49 22.83
N LYS A 400 -0.81 -7.27 21.75
CA LYS A 400 -0.64 -8.73 21.78
C LYS A 400 0.79 -9.12 22.18
N LEU A 401 1.78 -8.47 21.58
CA LEU A 401 3.20 -8.66 21.93
C LEU A 401 3.56 -8.19 23.35
N LEU A 402 2.74 -7.34 23.96
CA LEU A 402 2.91 -6.94 25.37
C LEU A 402 2.29 -7.96 26.34
N ASP A 403 1.23 -8.66 25.92
CA ASP A 403 0.46 -9.57 26.76
C ASP A 403 0.99 -11.02 26.71
N GLU A 404 1.60 -11.45 25.59
CA GLU A 404 2.50 -12.62 25.52
C GLU A 404 3.77 -12.36 26.31
#